data_AF-A0A1J9Q2E0-F1
#
_entry.id   AF-A0A1J9Q2E0-F1
#
_cell.length_a   1.000
_cell.length_b   1.000
_cell.length_c   1.000
_cell.angle_alpha   90.00
_cell.angle_beta   90.00
_cell.angle_gamma   90.00
#
_symmetry.space_group_name_H-M   'P 1'
#
loop_
_entity.id
_entity.type
_entity.pdbx_description
1 polymer ?
#
loop_
_entity_poly.entity_id
_entity_poly.type
_entity_poly.pdbx_seq_one_letter_code
_entity_poly.pdbx_strand_id
1 'polypeptide(L)'
;MAPVRPARALFHDLLFNMDGTINNSTPAVIKHYQIHFKPDKANWEYVKSLEAALPAKYGSDAQEIPGAKTRLNQDETQSAFVTSGTTGLVTGWLKVLGLPEPKHMVVAEDVKQGKPD
;
A
#
# COMPACT_ATOMS: atom_id res chain seq x y z
N MET A 1 -7.89 -20.26 30.17
CA MET A 1 -8.28 -20.16 28.75
C MET A 1 -7.59 -21.28 27.99
N ALA A 2 -8.31 -22.04 27.15
CA ALA A 2 -7.68 -23.04 26.30
C ALA A 2 -6.89 -22.34 25.17
N PRO A 3 -5.73 -22.85 24.74
CA PRO A 3 -4.98 -22.25 23.65
C PRO A 3 -5.79 -22.31 22.36
N VAL A 4 -5.95 -21.17 21.70
CA VAL A 4 -6.51 -21.10 20.34
C VAL A 4 -5.55 -21.84 19.42
N ARG A 5 -6.01 -22.93 18.80
CA ARG A 5 -5.20 -23.64 17.81
C ARG A 5 -5.15 -22.79 16.54
N PRO A 6 -3.97 -22.59 15.93
CA PRO A 6 -3.89 -21.97 14.62
C PRO A 6 -4.71 -22.75 13.61
N ALA A 7 -5.64 -22.09 12.91
CA ALA A 7 -6.28 -22.66 11.74
C ALA A 7 -5.31 -22.59 10.55
N ARG A 8 -5.28 -23.64 9.72
CA ARG A 8 -4.57 -23.65 8.44
C ARG A 8 -5.59 -23.79 7.33
N ALA A 9 -5.43 -23.00 6.27
CA ALA A 9 -6.22 -23.06 5.05
C ALA A 9 -5.29 -22.95 3.85
N LEU A 10 -5.72 -23.52 2.71
CA LEU A 10 -5.03 -23.45 1.44
C LEU A 10 -5.78 -22.47 0.53
N PHE A 11 -5.04 -21.67 -0.22
CA PHE A 11 -5.57 -20.71 -1.17
C PHE A 11 -4.77 -20.81 -2.47
N HIS A 12 -5.38 -20.42 -3.58
CA HIS A 12 -4.70 -20.37 -4.87
C HIS A 12 -3.83 -19.12 -5.00
N ASP A 13 -4.34 -17.98 -4.53
CA ASP A 13 -3.69 -16.68 -4.63
C ASP A 13 -3.97 -15.81 -3.40
N LEU A 14 -3.09 -14.83 -3.17
CA LEU A 14 -3.19 -13.86 -2.09
C LEU A 14 -3.26 -12.44 -2.62
N LEU A 15 -4.20 -11.64 -2.11
CA LEU A 15 -4.29 -10.22 -2.42
C LEU A 15 -3.81 -9.43 -1.20
N PHE A 16 -2.79 -8.60 -1.39
CA PHE A 16 -2.26 -7.76 -0.34
C PHE A 16 -2.69 -6.31 -0.52
N ASN A 17 -3.22 -5.71 0.54
CA ASN A 17 -3.28 -4.27 0.66
C ASN A 17 -1.89 -3.71 0.98
N MET A 18 -1.64 -2.42 0.69
CA MET A 18 -0.37 -1.76 0.98
C MET A 18 -0.40 -1.05 2.34
N ASP A 19 -0.99 0.14 2.38
CA ASP A 19 -1.00 1.02 3.56
C ASP A 19 -1.79 0.40 4.72
N GLY A 20 -1.14 0.24 5.87
CA GLY A 20 -1.69 -0.42 7.05
C GLY A 20 -1.67 -1.95 7.00
N THR A 21 -1.06 -2.56 5.98
CA THR A 21 -0.96 -4.03 5.85
C THR A 21 0.47 -4.49 5.56
N ILE A 22 1.13 -3.90 4.56
CA ILE A 22 2.55 -4.15 4.26
C ILE A 22 3.42 -3.12 4.95
N ASN A 23 3.01 -1.85 4.94
CA ASN A 23 3.71 -0.75 5.60
C ASN A 23 2.79 0.01 6.54
N ASN A 24 3.34 0.50 7.64
CA ASN A 24 2.72 1.54 8.44
C ASN A 24 3.15 2.90 7.88
N SER A 25 2.36 3.44 6.95
CA SER A 25 2.54 4.76 6.34
C SER A 25 1.68 5.85 6.98
N THR A 26 0.85 5.51 7.97
CA THR A 26 -0.13 6.41 8.59
C THR A 26 0.48 7.76 9.03
N PRO A 27 1.64 7.81 9.71
CA PRO A 27 2.24 9.08 10.11
C PRO A 27 2.63 9.96 8.91
N ALA A 28 3.19 9.35 7.86
CA ALA A 28 3.56 10.04 6.62
C ALA A 28 2.34 10.57 5.87
N VAL A 29 1.28 9.77 5.78
CA VAL A 29 0.00 10.15 5.16
C VAL A 29 -0.63 11.31 5.91
N ILE A 30 -0.73 11.23 7.24
CA ILE A 30 -1.30 12.32 8.06
C ILE A 30 -0.54 13.63 7.83
N LYS A 31 0.80 13.59 7.84
CA LYS A 31 1.67 14.77 7.65
C LYS A 31 1.54 15.37 6.26
N HIS A 32 1.42 14.54 5.23
CA HIS A 32 1.31 14.98 3.84
C HIS A 32 -0.07 15.54 3.49
N TYR A 33 -1.11 14.93 4.05
CA TYR A 33 -2.51 15.28 3.84
C TYR A 33 -3.07 16.21 4.93
N GLN A 34 -2.23 16.98 5.63
CA GLN A 34 -2.68 18.16 6.40
C GLN A 34 -3.16 19.28 5.46
N ILE A 35 -4.02 18.93 4.51
CA ILE A 35 -4.67 19.82 3.57
C ILE A 35 -6.08 20.07 4.08
N HIS A 36 -6.54 21.32 3.98
CA HIS A 36 -7.97 21.59 4.05
C HIS A 36 -8.67 20.94 2.85
N PHE A 37 -9.94 20.58 2.99
CA PHE A 37 -10.74 20.04 1.89
C PHE A 37 -10.74 21.02 0.70
N LYS A 38 -10.24 20.56 -0.47
CA LYS A 38 -10.11 21.35 -1.70
C LYS A 38 -10.71 20.60 -2.89
N PRO A 39 -12.04 20.71 -3.11
CA PRO A 39 -12.72 19.97 -4.16
C PRO A 39 -12.26 20.38 -5.57
N ASP A 40 -11.76 21.62 -5.73
CA ASP A 40 -11.13 22.12 -6.96
C ASP A 40 -9.89 21.31 -7.36
N LYS A 41 -9.31 20.57 -6.41
CA LYS A 41 -8.13 19.74 -6.62
C LYS A 41 -8.43 18.25 -6.73
N ALA A 42 -9.70 17.84 -6.76
CA ALA A 42 -10.12 16.46 -6.93
C ALA A 42 -9.99 16.00 -8.40
N ASN A 43 -8.76 16.01 -8.93
CA ASN A 43 -8.44 15.55 -10.27
C ASN A 43 -7.20 14.65 -10.26
N TRP A 44 -7.10 13.79 -11.28
CA TRP A 44 -6.03 12.79 -11.36
C TRP A 44 -4.62 13.37 -11.39
N GLU A 45 -4.41 14.46 -12.12
CA GLU A 45 -3.09 15.09 -12.23
C GLU A 45 -2.59 15.56 -10.86
N TYR A 46 -3.45 16.26 -10.12
CA TYR A 46 -3.12 16.74 -8.80
C TYR A 46 -2.90 15.60 -7.80
N VAL A 47 -3.81 14.63 -7.74
CA VAL A 47 -3.71 13.53 -6.75
C VAL A 47 -2.49 12.66 -7.02
N LYS A 48 -2.23 12.29 -8.29
CA LYS A 48 -1.04 11.49 -8.64
C LYS A 48 0.26 12.21 -8.30
N SER A 49 0.36 13.51 -8.61
CA SER A 49 1.56 14.29 -8.29
C SER A 49 1.74 14.49 -6.78
N LEU A 50 0.64 14.72 -6.06
CA LEU A 50 0.63 14.82 -4.61
C LEU A 50 1.14 13.52 -3.99
N GLU A 51 0.55 12.39 -4.34
CA GLU A 51 0.90 11.09 -3.77
C GLU A 51 2.30 10.59 -4.13
N ALA A 52 2.73 10.79 -5.38
CA ALA A 52 4.08 10.39 -5.81
C ALA A 52 5.19 11.12 -5.01
N ALA A 53 4.92 12.33 -4.51
CA ALA A 53 5.86 13.08 -3.69
C ALA A 53 5.94 12.58 -2.24
N LEU A 54 4.94 11.84 -1.77
CA LEU A 54 4.79 11.48 -0.36
C LEU A 54 5.94 10.56 0.11
N PRO A 55 6.29 9.45 -0.56
CA PRO A 55 7.38 8.57 -0.11
C PRO A 55 8.74 9.27 -0.10
N ALA A 56 9.00 10.17 -1.06
CA ALA A 56 10.24 10.92 -1.13
C ALA A 56 10.37 11.95 0.01
N LYS A 57 9.26 12.59 0.40
CA LYS A 57 9.26 13.62 1.46
C LYS A 57 9.22 13.04 2.87
N TYR A 58 8.45 11.98 3.07
CA TYR A 58 8.11 11.46 4.40
C TYR A 58 8.42 9.96 4.54
N GLY A 59 9.33 9.45 3.71
CA GLY A 59 9.81 8.07 3.73
C GLY A 59 10.30 7.58 5.09
N SER A 60 10.97 8.46 5.84
CA SER A 60 11.45 8.17 7.20
C SER A 60 10.34 7.91 8.22
N ASP A 61 9.13 8.40 7.93
CA ASP A 61 7.96 8.29 8.80
C ASP A 61 7.14 7.01 8.47
N ALA A 62 7.57 6.22 7.48
CA ALA A 62 6.98 4.94 7.11
C ALA A 62 7.88 3.78 7.53
N GLN A 63 7.28 2.68 7.98
CA GLN A 63 8.00 1.46 8.39
C GLN A 63 7.30 0.23 7.83
N GLU A 64 8.06 -0.84 7.62
CA GLU A 64 7.50 -2.17 7.35
C GLU A 64 6.59 -2.60 8.51
N ILE A 65 5.45 -3.23 8.20
CA ILE A 65 4.74 -4.01 9.21
C ILE A 65 5.52 -5.30 9.48
N PRO A 66 5.84 -5.64 10.75
CA PRO A 66 6.74 -6.74 11.06
C PRO A 66 6.40 -8.05 10.34
N GLY A 67 7.33 -8.54 9.52
CA GLY A 67 7.21 -9.79 8.79
C GLY A 67 6.56 -9.68 7.41
N ALA A 68 6.08 -8.51 7.01
CA ALA A 68 5.51 -8.29 5.68
C ALA A 68 6.54 -8.55 4.58
N LYS A 69 7.75 -8.00 4.69
CA LYS A 69 8.82 -8.21 3.70
C LYS A 69 9.22 -9.68 3.61
N THR A 70 9.37 -10.34 4.75
CA THR A 70 9.66 -11.78 4.81
C THR A 70 8.55 -12.58 4.11
N ARG A 71 7.28 -12.23 4.33
CA ARG A 71 6.17 -12.92 3.69
C ARG A 71 6.13 -12.68 2.18
N LEU A 72 6.35 -11.45 1.74
CA LEU A 72 6.35 -11.09 0.32
C LEU A 72 7.44 -11.85 -0.46
N ASN A 73 8.63 -12.01 0.13
CA ASN A 73 9.72 -12.78 -0.48
C ASN A 73 9.44 -14.30 -0.57
N GLN A 74 8.42 -14.82 0.11
CA GLN A 74 8.07 -16.25 0.06
C GLN A 74 7.07 -16.59 -1.05
N ASP A 75 6.27 -15.62 -1.52
CA ASP A 75 5.09 -15.84 -2.37
C ASP A 75 5.07 -14.91 -3.62
N GLU A 76 6.18 -14.82 -4.35
CA GLU A 76 6.30 -13.88 -5.48
C GLU A 76 5.43 -14.22 -6.71
N THR A 77 4.95 -15.46 -6.83
CA THR A 77 4.25 -15.94 -8.05
C THR A 77 2.74 -16.08 -7.92
N GLN A 78 2.21 -16.08 -6.69
CA GLN A 78 0.79 -16.31 -6.37
C GLN A 78 0.19 -15.16 -5.55
N SER A 79 0.67 -13.94 -5.78
CA SER A 79 0.17 -12.76 -5.08
C SER A 79 0.04 -11.53 -5.97
N ALA A 80 -0.90 -10.66 -5.60
CA ALA A 80 -1.08 -9.36 -6.23
C ALA A 80 -1.26 -8.27 -5.17
N PHE A 81 -0.76 -7.09 -5.45
CA PHE A 81 -1.02 -5.91 -4.62
C PHE A 81 -2.31 -5.26 -5.13
N VAL A 82 -3.25 -4.99 -4.22
CA VAL A 82 -4.53 -4.33 -4.53
C VAL A 82 -4.74 -3.21 -3.52
N THR A 83 -4.48 -1.98 -3.95
CA THR A 83 -4.41 -0.82 -3.05
C THR A 83 -5.11 0.41 -3.64
N SER A 84 -5.55 1.30 -2.74
CA SER A 84 -6.13 2.59 -3.10
C SER A 84 -5.09 3.68 -3.35
N GLY A 85 -3.80 3.39 -3.13
CA GLY A 85 -2.72 4.30 -3.48
C GLY A 85 -2.48 4.35 -4.99
N THR A 86 -2.04 5.50 -5.49
CA THR A 86 -1.63 5.66 -6.90
C THR A 86 -0.35 4.90 -7.22
N THR A 87 -0.05 4.67 -8.50
CA THR A 87 1.22 4.03 -8.92
C THR A 87 2.45 4.70 -8.30
N GLY A 88 2.47 6.04 -8.26
CA GLY A 88 3.59 6.81 -7.71
C GLY A 88 3.77 6.60 -6.20
N LEU A 89 2.67 6.47 -5.46
CA LEU A 89 2.72 6.18 -4.03
C LEU A 89 3.31 4.80 -3.76
N VAL A 90 2.76 3.78 -4.42
CA VAL A 90 3.11 2.38 -4.15
C VAL A 90 4.56 2.10 -4.56
N THR A 91 4.97 2.52 -5.76
CA THR A 91 6.36 2.34 -6.21
C THR A 91 7.35 3.12 -5.36
N GLY A 92 6.98 4.32 -4.90
CA GLY A 92 7.80 5.08 -3.96
C GLY A 92 7.96 4.36 -2.61
N TRP A 93 6.90 3.75 -2.08
CA TRP A 93 6.98 2.94 -0.86
C TRP A 93 7.84 1.70 -1.02
N LEU A 94 7.66 0.96 -2.12
CA LEU A 94 8.48 -0.21 -2.44
C LEU A 94 9.97 0.14 -2.43
N LYS A 95 10.32 1.26 -3.07
CA LYS A 95 11.70 1.75 -3.13
C LYS A 95 12.24 2.18 -1.75
N VAL A 96 11.51 3.02 -1.03
CA VAL A 96 11.97 3.57 0.27
C VAL A 96 12.17 2.47 1.31
N LEU A 97 11.28 1.47 1.32
CA LEU A 97 11.31 0.37 2.28
C LEU A 97 12.12 -0.85 1.79
N GLY A 98 12.62 -0.80 0.56
CA GLY A 98 13.33 -1.91 -0.07
C GLY A 98 12.50 -3.20 -0.11
N LEU A 99 11.22 -3.08 -0.46
CA LEU A 99 10.29 -4.21 -0.60
C LEU A 99 10.39 -4.79 -2.02
N PRO A 100 10.12 -6.09 -2.22
CA PRO A 100 10.09 -6.68 -3.56
C PRO A 100 8.98 -6.07 -4.40
N GLU A 101 9.21 -5.90 -5.70
CA GLU A 101 8.17 -5.47 -6.63
C GLU A 101 7.22 -6.63 -6.95
N PRO A 102 5.90 -6.46 -6.79
CA PRO A 102 4.95 -7.52 -7.11
C PRO A 102 4.83 -7.72 -8.62
N LYS A 103 4.66 -8.96 -9.05
CA LYS A 103 4.38 -9.27 -10.47
C LYS A 103 3.04 -8.71 -10.94
N HIS A 104 2.06 -8.66 -10.04
CA HIS A 104 0.72 -8.16 -10.30
C HIS A 104 0.38 -7.05 -9.31
N MET A 105 -0.05 -5.90 -9.83
CA MET A 105 -0.38 -4.72 -9.04
C MET A 105 -1.60 -4.03 -9.63
N VAL A 106 -2.58 -3.77 -8.77
CA VAL A 106 -3.80 -3.00 -9.05
C VAL A 106 -3.76 -1.79 -8.12
N VAL A 107 -3.71 -0.61 -8.71
CA VAL A 107 -3.66 0.69 -8.02
C VAL A 107 -4.94 1.48 -8.24
N ALA A 108 -5.01 2.68 -7.64
CA ALA A 108 -6.15 3.57 -7.76
C ALA A 108 -6.58 3.83 -9.22
N GLU A 109 -5.60 4.00 -10.12
CA GLU A 109 -5.86 4.33 -11.52
C GLU A 109 -6.46 3.18 -12.34
N ASP A 110 -6.35 1.93 -11.88
CA ASP A 110 -6.74 0.74 -12.65
C ASP A 110 -8.22 0.40 -12.53
N VAL A 111 -8.94 1.04 -11.61
CA VAL A 111 -10.35 0.77 -11.31
C VAL A 111 -11.20 2.02 -11.46
N LYS A 112 -12.45 1.81 -11.92
CA LYS A 112 -13.43 2.91 -12.01
C LYS A 112 -13.99 3.30 -10.65
N GLN A 113 -14.09 2.31 -9.75
CA GLN A 113 -14.60 2.46 -8.40
C GLN A 113 -13.58 1.88 -7.42
N GLY A 114 -13.22 2.69 -6.43
CA GLY A 114 -12.30 2.28 -5.37
C GLY A 114 -13.03 1.54 -4.25
N LYS A 115 -12.25 0.93 -3.34
CA LYS A 115 -12.79 0.32 -2.10
C LYS A 115 -13.68 1.35 -1.35
N PRO A 116 -14.82 0.97 -0.75
CA PRO A 116 -15.29 -0.38 -0.45
C PRO A 116 -16.32 -0.95 -1.45
N ASP A 117 -16.42 -0.40 -2.67
CA ASP A 117 -17.41 -0.86 -3.67
C ASP A 117 -17.39 -2.36 -3.95
#